data_AF-A0A494YRX9-F1
#
_entry.id   AF-A0A494YRX9-F1
#
_cell.length_a   1.000
_cell.length_b   1.000
_cell.length_c   1.000
_cell.angle_alpha   90.00
_cell.angle_beta   90.00
_cell.angle_gamma   90.00
#
_symmetry.space_group_name_H-M   'P 1'
#
loop_
_entity.id
_entity.type
_entity.pdbx_description
1 polymer ?
#
loop_
_entity_poly.entity_id
_entity_poly.type
_entity_poly.pdbx_seq_one_letter_code
_entity_poly.pdbx_strand_id
1 'polypeptide(L)'
;MNFLRGDAHKIYRHLKKDPQNIKNHKYLRDIQEIQQFYESIDSDILKLIYYRLIKESNGSGMIPIYVSSIPFLFLIFSQNLQAILFESGSRNWMIFILIYIIGITFSLYLHFREKAWAASHIEIIQDILKNRKVD
;
A
#
# COMPACT_ATOMS: atom_id res chain seq x y z
N MET A 1 2.84 27.49 2.17
CA MET A 1 2.40 26.26 2.86
C MET A 1 1.55 25.43 1.90
N ASN A 2 2.04 24.31 1.37
CA ASN A 2 1.28 23.45 0.44
C ASN A 2 1.21 22.03 1.01
N PHE A 3 0.36 21.81 2.01
CA PHE A 3 0.16 20.51 2.68
C PHE A 3 -0.90 19.63 1.98
N LEU A 4 -1.66 20.19 1.03
CA LEU A 4 -2.75 19.51 0.31
C LEU A 4 -2.33 18.81 -0.99
N ARG A 5 -1.04 18.83 -1.34
CA ARG A 5 -0.58 18.25 -2.61
C ARG A 5 -0.02 16.86 -2.34
N GLY A 6 -0.71 15.84 -2.86
CA GLY A 6 -0.39 14.41 -2.68
C GLY A 6 0.99 14.01 -3.22
N ASP A 7 1.36 12.74 -3.03
CA ASP A 7 2.73 12.25 -3.28
C ASP A 7 3.20 12.44 -4.73
N ALA A 8 2.30 12.30 -5.72
CA ALA A 8 2.61 12.60 -7.12
C ALA A 8 3.09 14.05 -7.33
N HIS A 9 2.46 15.02 -6.66
CA HIS A 9 2.88 16.42 -6.75
C HIS A 9 4.21 16.68 -6.01
N LYS A 10 4.49 15.92 -4.94
CA LYS A 10 5.80 15.96 -4.28
C LYS A 10 6.88 15.45 -5.23
N ILE A 11 6.65 14.34 -5.92
CA ILE A 11 7.57 13.79 -6.93
C ILE A 11 7.80 14.83 -8.03
N TYR A 12 6.74 15.37 -8.64
CA TYR A 12 6.84 16.42 -9.66
C TYR A 12 7.71 17.60 -9.22
N ARG A 13 7.51 18.11 -8.00
CA ARG A 13 8.31 19.24 -7.50
C ARG A 13 9.78 18.89 -7.32
N HIS A 14 10.11 17.67 -6.92
CA HIS A 14 11.52 17.27 -6.77
C HIS A 14 12.19 17.11 -8.12
N LEU A 15 11.52 16.46 -9.08
CA LEU A 15 12.04 16.31 -10.44
C LEU A 15 12.17 17.65 -11.17
N LYS A 16 11.26 18.59 -10.93
CA LYS A 16 11.33 19.95 -11.49
C LYS A 16 12.52 20.76 -10.99
N LYS A 17 13.02 20.50 -9.77
CA LYS A 17 14.11 21.29 -9.16
C LYS A 17 15.46 21.05 -9.82
N ASP A 18 15.69 19.84 -10.33
CA ASP A 18 16.90 19.49 -11.06
C ASP A 18 16.56 18.75 -12.35
N PRO A 19 16.16 19.49 -13.41
CA PRO A 19 15.77 18.89 -14.68
C PRO A 19 16.92 18.15 -15.39
N GLN A 20 18.16 18.56 -15.13
CA GLN A 20 19.36 18.01 -15.75
C GLN A 20 19.70 16.62 -15.22
N ASN A 21 19.29 16.32 -13.97
CA ASN A 21 19.62 15.06 -13.29
C ASN A 21 18.40 14.20 -12.95
N ILE A 22 17.28 14.38 -13.67
CA ILE A 22 16.02 13.66 -13.44
C ILE A 22 16.25 12.14 -13.38
N LYS A 23 17.01 11.58 -14.35
CA LYS A 23 17.25 10.14 -14.46
C LYS A 23 17.90 9.53 -13.21
N ASN A 24 18.76 10.28 -12.52
CA ASN A 24 19.46 9.77 -11.33
C ASN A 24 18.74 10.12 -10.02
N HIS A 25 17.56 10.75 -10.09
CA HIS A 25 16.82 11.12 -8.90
C HIS A 25 16.32 9.86 -8.19
N LYS A 26 16.51 9.79 -6.86
CA LYS A 26 16.17 8.62 -6.02
C LYS A 26 14.78 8.04 -6.30
N TYR A 27 13.76 8.90 -6.46
CA TYR A 27 12.38 8.48 -6.78
C TYR A 27 12.23 7.67 -8.07
N LEU A 28 13.08 7.90 -9.07
CA LEU A 28 13.06 7.14 -10.32
C LEU A 28 13.99 5.94 -10.29
N ARG A 29 15.08 6.02 -9.50
CA ARG A 29 16.06 4.93 -9.41
C ARG A 29 15.45 3.62 -8.92
N ASP A 30 14.63 3.67 -7.88
CA ASP A 30 13.97 2.46 -7.34
C ASP A 30 13.08 1.78 -8.41
N ILE A 31 12.32 2.57 -9.17
CA ILE A 31 11.46 2.06 -10.26
C ILE A 31 12.30 1.54 -11.43
N GLN A 32 13.39 2.23 -11.76
CA GLN A 32 14.31 1.83 -12.82
C GLN A 32 15.01 0.50 -12.48
N GLU A 33 15.45 0.31 -11.24
CA GLU A 33 16.06 -0.94 -10.78
C GLU A 33 15.08 -2.13 -10.93
N ILE A 34 13.80 -1.91 -10.58
CA ILE A 34 12.73 -2.92 -10.74
C ILE A 34 12.46 -3.21 -12.21
N GLN A 35 12.40 -2.18 -13.05
CA GLN A 35 12.20 -2.35 -14.49
C GLN A 35 13.33 -3.15 -15.12
N GLN A 36 14.59 -2.79 -14.84
CA GLN A 36 15.77 -3.50 -15.34
C GLN A 36 15.80 -4.96 -14.90
N PHE A 37 15.37 -5.26 -13.67
CA PHE A 37 15.23 -6.63 -13.20
C PHE A 37 14.23 -7.41 -14.06
N TYR A 38 13.02 -6.88 -14.29
CA TYR A 38 12.02 -7.58 -15.09
C TYR A 38 12.38 -7.68 -16.58
N GLU A 39 13.09 -6.70 -17.13
CA GLU A 39 13.63 -6.73 -18.49
C GLU A 39 14.64 -7.87 -18.69
N SER A 40 15.34 -8.29 -17.64
CA SER A 40 16.30 -9.40 -17.70
C SER A 40 15.66 -10.80 -17.71
N ILE A 41 14.36 -10.91 -17.43
CA ILE A 41 13.65 -12.19 -17.29
C ILE A 41 12.96 -12.58 -18.60
N ASP A 42 13.02 -13.86 -18.97
CA ASP A 42 12.31 -14.41 -20.13
C ASP A 42 10.79 -14.21 -20.05
N SER A 43 10.16 -13.96 -21.20
CA SER A 43 8.73 -13.62 -21.28
C SER A 43 7.80 -14.69 -20.68
N ASP A 44 8.16 -15.97 -20.75
CA ASP A 44 7.31 -17.04 -20.20
C ASP A 44 7.36 -17.07 -18.67
N ILE A 45 8.54 -16.90 -18.07
CA ILE A 45 8.68 -16.77 -16.61
C ILE A 45 8.02 -15.47 -16.14
N LEU A 46 8.21 -14.38 -16.89
CA LEU A 46 7.65 -13.07 -16.56
C LEU A 46 6.12 -13.08 -16.53
N LYS A 47 5.46 -13.83 -17.44
CA LYS A 47 4.01 -14.06 -17.40
C LYS A 47 3.57 -14.81 -16.13
N LEU A 48 4.33 -15.81 -15.68
CA LEU A 48 4.01 -16.53 -14.44
C LEU A 48 4.09 -15.60 -13.23
N ILE A 49 5.12 -14.75 -13.17
CA ILE A 49 5.27 -13.73 -12.13
C ILE A 49 4.08 -12.77 -12.17
N TYR A 50 3.71 -12.26 -13.34
CA TYR A 50 2.55 -11.40 -13.54
C TYR A 50 1.25 -12.03 -13.01
N TYR A 51 0.97 -13.29 -13.37
CA TYR A 51 -0.23 -13.98 -12.88
C TYR A 51 -0.20 -14.19 -11.36
N ARG A 52 0.97 -14.46 -10.79
CA ARG A 52 1.12 -14.56 -9.33
C ARG A 52 0.82 -13.22 -8.66
N LEU A 53 1.37 -12.12 -9.17
CA LEU A 53 1.14 -10.78 -8.62
C LEU A 53 -0.33 -10.37 -8.70
N ILE A 54 -1.02 -10.66 -9.82
CA ILE A 54 -2.47 -10.42 -9.93
C ILE A 54 -3.24 -11.22 -8.90
N LYS A 55 -2.91 -12.52 -8.74
CA LYS A 55 -3.57 -13.38 -7.76
C LYS A 55 -3.46 -12.81 -6.34
N GLU A 56 -2.26 -12.41 -5.93
CA GLU A 56 -2.00 -11.84 -4.60
C GLU A 56 -2.69 -10.46 -4.44
N SER A 57 -2.58 -9.60 -5.46
CA SER A 57 -3.23 -8.28 -5.47
C SER A 57 -4.74 -8.39 -5.28
N ASN A 58 -5.38 -9.33 -5.96
CA ASN A 58 -6.83 -9.56 -5.83
C ASN A 58 -7.19 -10.14 -4.45
N GLY A 59 -6.36 -11.01 -3.89
CA GLY A 59 -6.56 -11.58 -2.54
C GLY A 59 -6.49 -10.52 -1.43
N SER A 60 -5.68 -9.46 -1.61
CA SER A 60 -5.55 -8.37 -0.65
C SER A 60 -6.86 -7.61 -0.38
N GLY A 61 -7.84 -7.69 -1.29
CA GLY A 61 -9.15 -7.03 -1.16
C GLY A 61 -9.97 -7.49 0.04
N MET A 62 -9.61 -8.61 0.68
CA MET A 62 -10.25 -9.10 1.90
C MET A 62 -9.85 -8.32 3.16
N ILE A 63 -8.69 -7.65 3.18
CA ILE A 63 -8.17 -6.94 4.36
C ILE A 63 -9.15 -5.85 4.85
N PRO A 64 -9.67 -4.95 3.98
CA PRO A 64 -10.67 -3.96 4.40
C PRO A 64 -11.95 -4.58 5.01
N ILE A 65 -12.36 -5.76 4.54
CA ILE A 65 -13.54 -6.47 5.04
C ILE A 65 -13.30 -6.99 6.47
N TYR A 66 -12.10 -7.54 6.73
CA TYR A 66 -11.75 -7.98 8.08
C TYR A 66 -11.63 -6.80 9.04
N VAL A 67 -11.02 -5.69 8.61
CA VAL A 67 -10.90 -4.48 9.43
C VAL A 67 -12.28 -3.87 9.74
N SER A 68 -13.19 -3.85 8.77
CA SER A 68 -14.55 -3.33 8.97
C SER A 68 -15.43 -4.20 9.88
N SER A 69 -15.04 -5.46 10.10
CA SER A 69 -15.73 -6.39 10.99
C SER A 69 -15.38 -6.18 12.48
N ILE A 70 -14.26 -5.51 12.78
CA ILE A 70 -13.78 -5.29 14.16
C ILE A 70 -14.79 -4.52 15.05
N PRO A 71 -15.43 -3.42 14.59
CA PRO A 71 -16.50 -2.76 15.35
C PRO A 71 -17.63 -3.70 15.77
N PHE A 72 -18.02 -4.64 14.90
CA PHE A 72 -19.08 -5.59 15.19
C PHE A 72 -18.67 -6.59 16.28
N LEU A 73 -17.40 -7.02 16.29
CA LEU A 73 -16.87 -7.84 17.38
C LEU A 73 -16.91 -7.07 18.71
N PHE A 74 -16.53 -5.79 18.71
CA PHE A 74 -16.64 -4.97 19.93
C PHE A 74 -18.08 -4.81 20.41
N LEU A 75 -19.04 -4.73 19.49
CA LEU A 75 -20.46 -4.69 19.83
C LEU A 75 -20.91 -5.99 20.52
N ILE A 76 -20.51 -7.15 19.97
CA ILE A 76 -20.83 -8.47 20.53
C ILE A 76 -20.29 -8.62 21.96
N PHE A 77 -19.07 -8.12 22.21
CA PHE A 77 -18.43 -8.17 23.53
C PHE A 77 -18.61 -6.90 24.35
N SER A 78 -19.58 -6.06 24.00
CA SER A 78 -19.73 -4.70 24.56
C SER A 78 -19.84 -4.67 26.07
N GLN A 79 -20.56 -5.60 26.70
CA GLN A 79 -20.71 -5.66 28.16
C GLN A 79 -19.37 -5.94 28.87
N ASN A 80 -18.60 -6.89 28.35
CA ASN A 80 -17.27 -7.22 28.89
C ASN A 80 -16.28 -6.08 28.65
N LEU A 81 -16.31 -5.48 27.46
CA LEU A 81 -15.52 -4.29 27.14
C LEU A 81 -15.89 -3.13 28.06
N GLN A 82 -17.18 -2.92 28.33
CA GLN A 82 -17.63 -1.84 29.19
C GLN A 82 -17.10 -2.02 30.63
N ALA A 83 -17.18 -3.24 31.16
CA ALA A 83 -16.67 -3.57 32.48
C ALA A 83 -15.17 -3.28 32.62
N ILE A 84 -14.37 -3.53 31.57
CA ILE A 84 -12.90 -3.31 31.59
C ILE A 84 -12.53 -1.85 31.31
N LEU A 85 -13.23 -1.21 30.36
CA LEU A 85 -12.87 0.11 29.84
C LEU A 85 -13.41 1.28 30.68
N PHE A 86 -14.50 1.06 31.41
CA PHE A 86 -15.21 2.08 32.18
C PHE A 86 -15.30 1.75 33.68
N GLU A 87 -14.50 0.80 34.17
CA GLU A 87 -14.46 0.48 35.60
C GLU A 87 -14.13 1.73 36.43
N SER A 88 -14.94 2.00 37.47
CA SER A 88 -14.74 2.99 38.55
C SER A 88 -13.75 4.13 38.27
N GLY A 89 -14.14 5.09 37.41
CA GLY A 89 -13.35 6.31 37.16
C GLY A 89 -12.09 6.11 36.30
N SER A 90 -11.86 4.91 35.77
CA SER A 90 -10.73 4.63 34.88
C SER A 90 -10.87 5.34 33.52
N ARG A 91 -9.73 5.68 32.93
CA ARG A 91 -9.63 6.26 31.58
C ARG A 91 -9.14 5.22 30.55
N ASN A 92 -9.32 3.93 30.85
CA ASN A 92 -8.86 2.82 30.01
C ASN A 92 -9.47 2.89 28.60
N TRP A 93 -10.72 3.34 28.49
CA TRP A 93 -11.38 3.62 27.21
C TRP A 93 -10.60 4.58 26.29
N MET A 94 -9.91 5.57 26.85
CA MET A 94 -9.16 6.58 26.07
C MET A 94 -7.91 5.96 25.45
N ILE A 95 -7.20 5.14 26.22
CA ILE A 95 -6.05 4.36 25.75
C ILE A 95 -6.50 3.35 24.70
N PHE A 96 -7.62 2.66 24.94
CA PHE A 96 -8.19 1.71 23.99
C PHE A 96 -8.53 2.36 22.64
N ILE A 97 -9.23 3.50 22.63
CA ILE A 97 -9.56 4.22 21.39
C ILE A 97 -8.28 4.66 20.67
N LEU A 98 -7.29 5.16 21.40
CA LEU A 98 -6.03 5.59 20.80
C LEU A 98 -5.32 4.41 20.11
N ILE A 99 -5.16 3.29 20.82
CA ILE A 99 -4.54 2.08 20.27
C ILE A 99 -5.35 1.56 19.06
N TYR A 100 -6.67 1.57 19.15
CA TYR A 100 -7.56 1.11 18.09
C TYR A 100 -7.43 1.96 16.83
N ILE A 101 -7.46 3.29 16.95
CA ILE A 101 -7.28 4.21 15.81
C ILE A 101 -5.90 4.03 15.19
N ILE A 102 -4.84 3.90 16.01
CA ILE A 102 -3.49 3.65 15.52
C ILE A 102 -3.44 2.33 14.75
N GLY A 103 -4.03 1.27 15.30
CA GLY A 103 -4.08 -0.06 14.68
C GLY A 103 -4.79 -0.04 13.33
N ILE A 104 -5.98 0.55 13.25
CA ILE A 104 -6.72 0.70 11.98
C ILE A 104 -5.93 1.54 10.99
N THR A 105 -5.44 2.70 11.41
CA THR A 105 -4.70 3.62 10.53
C THR A 105 -3.48 2.92 9.95
N PHE A 106 -2.72 2.20 10.78
CA PHE A 106 -1.54 1.46 10.37
C PHE A 106 -1.90 0.31 9.43
N SER A 107 -2.94 -0.47 9.74
CA SER A 107 -3.42 -1.57 8.89
C SER A 107 -3.85 -1.07 7.52
N LEU A 108 -4.61 0.03 7.45
CA LEU A 108 -5.03 0.64 6.19
C LEU A 108 -3.82 1.18 5.43
N TYR A 109 -2.90 1.87 6.11
CA TYR A 109 -1.69 2.40 5.50
C TYR A 109 -0.85 1.31 4.84
N LEU A 110 -0.61 0.20 5.54
CA LEU A 110 0.10 -0.95 4.98
C LEU A 110 -0.65 -1.55 3.79
N HIS A 111 -1.94 -1.80 3.92
CA HIS A 111 -2.77 -2.35 2.84
C HIS A 111 -2.71 -1.50 1.56
N PHE A 112 -2.91 -0.19 1.66
CA PHE A 112 -2.87 0.70 0.50
C PHE A 112 -1.46 0.80 -0.09
N ARG A 113 -0.42 0.77 0.74
CA ARG A 113 0.97 0.79 0.29
C ARG A 113 1.34 -0.49 -0.46
N GLU A 114 0.96 -1.65 0.05
CA GLU A 114 1.15 -2.94 -0.63
C GLU A 114 0.40 -2.98 -1.96
N LYS A 115 -0.86 -2.53 -1.97
CA LYS A 115 -1.67 -2.46 -3.18
C LYS A 115 -1.05 -1.53 -4.24
N ALA A 116 -0.53 -0.38 -3.82
CA ALA A 116 0.15 0.54 -4.73
C ALA A 116 1.42 -0.09 -5.33
N TRP A 117 2.23 -0.76 -4.51
CA TRP A 117 3.43 -1.47 -4.98
C TRP A 117 3.09 -2.61 -5.95
N ALA A 118 2.12 -3.46 -5.61
CA ALA A 118 1.68 -4.54 -6.50
C ALA A 118 1.21 -3.98 -7.85
N ALA A 119 0.41 -2.91 -7.85
CA ALA A 119 -0.05 -2.26 -9.08
C ALA A 119 1.12 -1.74 -9.92
N SER A 120 2.12 -1.09 -9.31
CA SER A 120 3.30 -0.61 -10.04
C SER A 120 4.07 -1.75 -10.70
N HIS A 121 4.32 -2.87 -10.01
CA HIS A 121 5.02 -4.02 -10.59
C HIS A 121 4.21 -4.66 -11.73
N ILE A 122 2.89 -4.79 -11.56
CA ILE A 122 1.99 -5.33 -12.58
C ILE A 122 2.05 -4.48 -13.86
N GLU A 123 1.97 -3.16 -13.75
CA GLU A 123 2.04 -2.24 -14.89
C GLU A 123 3.40 -2.31 -15.61
N ILE A 124 4.51 -2.33 -14.86
CA ILE A 124 5.86 -2.47 -15.44
C ILE A 124 5.98 -3.76 -16.24
N ILE A 125 5.53 -4.89 -15.67
CA ILE A 125 5.60 -6.18 -16.34
C ILE A 125 4.71 -6.20 -17.60
N GLN A 126 3.50 -5.62 -17.52
CA GLN A 126 2.62 -5.52 -18.68
C GLN A 126 3.25 -4.72 -19.81
N ASP A 127 3.90 -3.59 -19.49
CA ASP A 127 4.56 -2.76 -20.49
C ASP A 127 5.71 -3.52 -21.17
N ILE A 128 6.57 -4.19 -20.39
CA ILE A 128 7.66 -5.03 -20.92
C ILE A 128 7.12 -6.14 -21.83
N LEU A 129 6.10 -6.88 -21.39
CA LEU A 129 5.50 -7.97 -22.18
C LEU A 129 4.80 -7.45 -23.44
N LYS A 130 4.27 -6.23 -23.42
CA LYS A 130 3.67 -5.59 -24.59
C LYS A 130 4.74 -5.18 -25.59
N ASN A 131 5.81 -4.54 -25.13
CA ASN A 131 6.92 -4.10 -25.99
C ASN A 131 7.57 -5.29 -26.72
N ARG A 132 7.82 -6.40 -26.00
CA ARG A 132 8.39 -7.64 -26.58
C ARG A 132 7.50 -8.39 -27.57
N LYS A 133 6.21 -8.07 -27.67
CA LYS A 133 5.29 -8.66 -28.66
C LYS A 133 5.22 -7.86 -29.96
N VAL A 134 5.72 -6.62 -29.94
CA VAL A 134 5.76 -5.72 -31.10
C VAL A 134 7.04 -5.93 -31.91
N ASP A 135 8.07 -6.52 -31.30
CA ASP A 135 9.24 -7.12 -31.96
C ASP A 135 8.93 -8.51 -32.54
#